data_AF-A0A8S3FHS8-F1
#
_entry.id   AF-A0A8S3FHS8-F1
#
_cell.length_a   1.000
_cell.length_b   1.000
_cell.length_c   1.000
_cell.angle_alpha   90.00
_cell.angle_beta   90.00
_cell.angle_gamma   90.00
#
_symmetry.space_group_name_H-M   'P 1'
#
loop_
_entity.id
_entity.type
_entity.pdbx_description
1 polymer ?
#
loop_
_entity_poly.entity_id
_entity_poly.type
_entity_poly.pdbx_seq_one_letter_code
_entity_poly.pdbx_strand_id
1 'polypeptide(L)'
;RFGVKVAEDEKEFDSRWGNWYLAYHGTRGENASKILISGLRVSTNGCFYGDGIPRVYVSPSIEYCAHPRYAFPWKKASKNGKDRWYQLVFQCRVNPESVQKIGPETLIKNEYKAAVKVDPNFNNNELEWIILGKNNEGFITKDIVCYGLLMRISNSDPVSLTPSAWWKQSYHSDIYKSST
;
A
#
# COMPACT_ATOMS: atom_id res chain seq x y z
N ARG A 1 2.54 9.46 -12.00
CA ARG A 1 2.95 8.04 -11.92
C ARG A 1 4.35 7.94 -12.49
N PHE A 2 5.24 7.22 -11.81
CA PHE A 2 6.58 6.91 -12.31
C PHE A 2 6.65 5.41 -12.57
N GLY A 3 7.10 5.00 -13.75
CA GLY A 3 7.32 3.59 -14.09
C GLY A 3 8.65 3.11 -13.54
N VAL A 4 8.71 1.86 -13.09
CA VAL A 4 9.95 1.17 -12.75
C VAL A 4 10.27 0.23 -13.90
N LYS A 5 11.47 0.34 -14.49
CA LYS A 5 11.88 -0.56 -15.56
C LYS A 5 12.13 -1.94 -14.97
N VAL A 6 11.15 -2.84 -15.15
CA VAL A 6 11.20 -4.25 -14.72
C VAL A 6 11.20 -5.25 -15.89
N ALA A 7 11.01 -4.73 -17.10
CA ALA A 7 11.05 -5.42 -18.38
C ALA A 7 11.65 -4.47 -19.43
N GLU A 8 12.10 -5.00 -20.56
CA GLU A 8 12.62 -4.20 -21.67
C GLU A 8 11.52 -3.39 -22.35
N ASP A 9 10.33 -3.98 -22.51
CA ASP A 9 9.16 -3.34 -23.09
C ASP A 9 7.84 -3.85 -22.49
N GLU A 10 6.72 -3.30 -22.98
CA GLU A 10 5.36 -3.67 -22.58
C GLU A 10 5.01 -5.12 -22.94
N LYS A 11 5.49 -5.63 -24.08
CA LYS A 11 5.19 -7.00 -24.52
C LYS A 11 5.84 -8.02 -23.59
N GLU A 12 7.10 -7.79 -23.21
CA GLU A 12 7.78 -8.64 -22.24
C GLU A 12 7.05 -8.54 -20.88
N PHE A 13 6.70 -7.34 -20.43
CA PHE A 13 5.97 -7.14 -19.18
C PHE A 13 4.66 -7.95 -19.15
N ASP A 14 3.83 -7.81 -20.18
CA ASP A 14 2.53 -8.49 -20.26
C ASP A 14 2.68 -10.00 -20.43
N SER A 15 3.68 -10.47 -21.17
CA SER A 15 3.96 -11.90 -21.29
C SER A 15 4.28 -12.56 -19.94
N ARG A 16 4.92 -11.82 -19.03
CA ARG A 16 5.34 -12.33 -17.71
C ARG A 16 4.29 -12.12 -16.63
N TRP A 17 3.62 -10.97 -16.65
CA TRP A 17 2.78 -10.52 -15.52
C TRP A 17 1.43 -9.94 -15.94
N GLY A 18 1.05 -9.99 -17.22
CA GLY A 18 -0.22 -9.45 -17.72
C GLY A 18 -1.44 -10.13 -17.08
N ASN A 19 -1.34 -11.43 -16.79
CA ASN A 19 -2.38 -12.21 -16.12
C ASN A 19 -2.31 -12.15 -14.58
N TRP A 20 -1.35 -11.42 -14.02
CA TRP A 20 -1.24 -11.27 -12.57
C TRP A 20 -2.16 -10.17 -12.06
N TYR A 21 -2.61 -10.33 -10.82
CA TYR A 21 -3.52 -9.37 -10.21
C TYR A 21 -2.84 -8.02 -10.01
N LEU A 22 -3.58 -6.94 -10.27
CA LEU A 22 -3.18 -5.59 -9.92
C LEU A 22 -3.42 -5.36 -8.43
N ALA A 23 -2.38 -4.93 -7.72
CA ALA A 23 -2.48 -4.56 -6.32
C ALA A 23 -1.61 -3.34 -6.01
N TYR A 24 -1.70 -2.89 -4.77
CA TYR A 24 -1.01 -1.74 -4.24
C TYR A 24 -0.33 -2.08 -2.91
N HIS A 25 0.75 -1.37 -2.60
CA HIS A 25 1.44 -1.47 -1.31
C HIS A 25 1.81 -0.08 -0.81
N GLY A 26 1.19 0.35 0.30
CA GLY A 26 1.53 1.60 0.97
C GLY A 26 2.84 1.48 1.75
N THR A 27 3.67 2.53 1.68
CA THR A 27 4.90 2.60 2.48
C THR A 27 5.24 4.04 2.86
N ARG A 28 6.18 4.21 3.79
CA ARG A 28 6.80 5.52 4.03
C ARG A 28 7.71 5.89 2.87
N GLY A 29 7.72 7.15 2.47
CA GLY A 29 8.55 7.64 1.36
C GLY A 29 10.04 7.31 1.50
N GLU A 30 10.57 7.32 2.74
CA GLU A 30 11.96 6.97 3.07
C GLU A 30 12.35 5.50 2.76
N ASN A 31 11.36 4.60 2.62
CA ASN A 31 11.58 3.19 2.31
C ASN A 31 11.50 2.90 0.81
N ALA A 32 11.07 3.86 -0.02
CA ALA A 32 10.83 3.63 -1.44
C ALA A 32 12.10 3.13 -2.16
N SER A 33 13.26 3.75 -1.93
CA SER A 33 14.52 3.32 -2.54
C SER A 33 14.92 1.90 -2.14
N LYS A 34 14.72 1.52 -0.87
CA LYS A 34 15.01 0.15 -0.37
C LYS A 34 14.11 -0.87 -1.05
N ILE A 35 12.82 -0.57 -1.21
CA ILE A 35 11.87 -1.47 -1.89
C ILE A 35 12.22 -1.63 -3.36
N LEU A 36 12.61 -0.55 -4.05
CA LEU A 36 13.04 -0.62 -5.46
C LEU A 36 14.27 -1.51 -5.67
N ILE A 37 15.18 -1.56 -4.68
CA ILE A 37 16.42 -2.33 -4.79
C ILE A 37 16.20 -3.79 -4.33
N SER A 38 15.45 -4.01 -3.26
CA SER A 38 15.40 -5.30 -2.58
C SER A 38 14.06 -6.04 -2.72
N GLY A 39 13.02 -5.40 -3.26
CA GLY A 39 11.65 -5.92 -3.24
C GLY A 39 10.92 -5.62 -1.91
N LEU A 40 9.75 -6.22 -1.72
CA LEU A 40 8.95 -6.02 -0.51
C LEU A 40 9.48 -6.90 0.62
N ARG A 41 9.93 -6.27 1.71
CA ARG A 41 10.42 -6.99 2.90
C ARG A 41 9.29 -7.78 3.53
N VAL A 42 9.51 -9.07 3.80
CA VAL A 42 8.57 -9.85 4.60
C VAL A 42 8.60 -9.38 6.05
N SER A 43 7.44 -9.37 6.68
CA SER A 43 7.28 -9.00 8.08
C SER A 43 6.63 -10.15 8.85
N THR A 44 7.15 -10.42 10.04
CA THR A 44 6.48 -11.29 11.02
C THR A 44 5.49 -10.51 11.88
N ASN A 45 5.36 -9.19 11.70
CA ASN A 45 4.42 -8.31 12.41
C ASN A 45 3.20 -7.96 11.52
N GLY A 46 1.99 -7.80 12.10
CA GLY A 46 0.76 -7.37 11.38
C GLY A 46 -0.56 -7.69 12.10
N CYS A 47 -1.72 -7.38 11.49
CA CYS A 47 -3.04 -7.62 12.11
C CYS A 47 -3.47 -9.09 12.09
N PHE A 48 -2.97 -9.91 11.17
CA PHE A 48 -3.20 -11.36 11.16
C PHE A 48 -2.11 -12.16 11.90
N TYR A 49 -1.45 -11.53 12.88
CA TYR A 49 -0.37 -12.11 13.67
C TYR A 49 -0.81 -13.30 14.55
N GLY A 50 0.10 -14.24 14.80
CA GLY A 50 -0.07 -15.31 15.80
C GLY A 50 0.83 -16.53 15.63
N ASP A 51 1.36 -16.77 14.43
CA ASP A 51 2.04 -18.02 14.04
C ASP A 51 3.54 -17.87 13.71
N GLY A 52 4.08 -16.64 13.75
CA GLY A 52 5.48 -16.36 13.43
C GLY A 52 5.85 -16.42 11.94
N ILE A 53 4.86 -16.59 11.03
CA ILE A 53 5.13 -16.78 9.60
C ILE A 53 5.38 -15.43 8.91
N PRO A 54 6.52 -15.22 8.22
CA PRO A 54 6.77 -13.98 7.48
C PRO A 54 5.79 -13.77 6.34
N ARG A 55 5.35 -12.52 6.11
CA ARG A 55 4.40 -12.19 5.03
C ARG A 55 4.49 -10.75 4.56
N VAL A 56 3.88 -10.49 3.40
CA VAL A 56 3.65 -9.16 2.83
C VAL A 56 2.15 -8.96 2.65
N TYR A 57 1.71 -7.73 2.89
CA TYR A 57 0.34 -7.30 2.68
C TYR A 57 0.27 -6.37 1.47
N VAL A 58 -0.67 -6.65 0.58
CA VAL A 58 -1.04 -5.79 -0.54
C VAL A 58 -2.56 -5.64 -0.59
N SER A 59 -3.06 -4.69 -1.36
CA SER A 59 -4.51 -4.47 -1.50
C SER A 59 -4.88 -4.17 -2.94
N PRO A 60 -6.08 -4.57 -3.41
CA PRO A 60 -6.58 -4.07 -4.68
C PRO A 60 -6.99 -2.60 -4.58
N SER A 61 -7.20 -2.07 -3.36
CA SER A 61 -7.58 -0.67 -3.13
C SER A 61 -6.36 0.21 -2.87
N ILE A 62 -6.17 1.19 -3.76
CA ILE A 62 -5.19 2.26 -3.54
C ILE A 62 -5.58 3.15 -2.36
N GLU A 63 -6.88 3.35 -2.11
CA GLU A 63 -7.35 4.19 -0.99
C GLU A 63 -7.11 3.51 0.37
N TYR A 64 -7.20 2.18 0.44
CA TYR A 64 -6.80 1.44 1.63
C TYR A 64 -5.29 1.55 1.88
N CYS A 65 -4.48 1.30 0.84
CA CYS A 65 -3.02 1.43 0.92
C CYS A 65 -2.57 2.86 1.20
N ALA A 66 -3.37 3.87 0.84
CA ALA A 66 -3.09 5.26 1.13
C ALA A 66 -3.29 5.62 2.61
N HIS A 67 -3.89 4.77 3.45
CA HIS A 67 -4.03 5.09 4.87
C HIS A 67 -2.65 5.36 5.52
N PRO A 68 -2.47 6.38 6.36
CA PRO A 68 -1.15 6.77 6.89
C PRO A 68 -0.44 5.77 7.80
N ARG A 69 -1.16 4.75 8.29
CA ARG A 69 -0.54 3.56 8.87
C ARG A 69 0.42 2.87 7.87
N TYR A 70 0.05 2.88 6.60
CA TYR A 70 0.78 2.24 5.50
C TYR A 70 1.57 3.26 4.68
N ALA A 71 0.90 4.27 4.13
CA ALA A 71 1.51 5.31 3.31
C ALA A 71 1.53 6.66 4.04
N PHE A 72 2.52 6.89 4.89
CA PHE A 72 2.58 8.10 5.71
C PHE A 72 2.81 9.36 4.84
N PRO A 73 1.93 10.38 4.91
CA PRO A 73 2.13 11.66 4.23
C PRO A 73 3.34 12.41 4.77
N TRP A 74 4.03 13.15 3.91
CA TRP A 74 5.09 14.06 4.36
C TRP A 74 5.00 15.40 3.63
N LYS A 75 5.44 16.46 4.32
CA LYS A 75 5.45 17.83 3.80
C LYS A 75 6.86 18.17 3.30
N LYS A 76 6.96 18.84 2.16
CA LYS A 76 8.21 19.45 1.67
C LYS A 76 7.94 20.85 1.16
N ALA A 77 8.84 21.77 1.49
CA ALA A 77 8.87 23.09 0.89
C ALA A 77 9.07 22.97 -0.63
N SER A 78 8.20 23.61 -1.40
CA SER A 78 8.43 23.76 -2.85
C SER A 78 9.47 24.86 -3.10
N LYS A 79 10.23 24.73 -4.18
CA LYS A 79 11.14 25.78 -4.67
C LYS A 79 10.43 27.12 -4.90
N ASN A 80 9.10 27.11 -5.07
CA ASN A 80 8.28 28.30 -5.32
C ASN A 80 7.60 28.83 -4.04
N GLY A 81 8.08 28.47 -2.85
CA GLY A 81 7.62 29.02 -1.56
C GLY A 81 6.29 28.48 -1.02
N LYS A 82 5.67 27.50 -1.69
CA LYS A 82 4.44 26.85 -1.20
C LYS A 82 4.73 25.42 -0.79
N ASP A 83 4.55 25.10 0.48
CA ASP A 83 4.66 23.73 0.94
C ASP A 83 3.70 22.81 0.19
N ARG A 84 4.17 21.60 -0.11
CA ARG A 84 3.35 20.54 -0.69
C ARG A 84 3.39 19.30 0.17
N TRP A 85 2.27 18.61 0.20
CA TRP A 85 2.14 17.29 0.80
C TRP A 85 2.35 16.23 -0.26
N TYR A 86 3.04 15.17 0.15
CA TYR A 86 3.38 14.03 -0.67
C TYR A 86 2.96 12.76 0.05
N GLN A 87 2.52 11.77 -0.72
CA GLN A 87 2.18 10.45 -0.23
C GLN A 87 2.45 9.43 -1.35
N LEU A 88 2.97 8.25 -1.00
CA LEU A 88 3.49 7.29 -1.95
C LEU A 88 2.93 5.89 -1.72
N VAL A 89 2.55 5.25 -2.82
CA VAL A 89 2.09 3.86 -2.87
C VAL A 89 2.77 3.18 -4.05
N PHE A 90 3.21 1.93 -3.88
CA PHE A 90 3.67 1.08 -4.97
C PHE A 90 2.49 0.47 -5.72
N GLN A 91 2.60 0.43 -7.04
CA GLN A 91 1.75 -0.37 -7.92
C GLN A 91 2.45 -1.70 -8.21
N CYS A 92 1.72 -2.79 -8.01
CA CYS A 92 2.27 -4.14 -8.03
C CYS A 92 1.47 -5.05 -8.97
N ARG A 93 2.15 -6.02 -9.59
CA ARG A 93 1.51 -7.25 -10.06
C ARG A 93 1.78 -8.35 -9.04
N VAL A 94 0.76 -9.15 -8.75
CA VAL A 94 0.81 -10.22 -7.74
C VAL A 94 0.44 -11.54 -8.41
N ASN A 95 1.28 -12.55 -8.24
CA ASN A 95 0.99 -13.90 -8.73
C ASN A 95 -0.29 -14.43 -8.05
N PRO A 96 -1.35 -14.75 -8.82
CA PRO A 96 -2.61 -15.27 -8.25
C PRO A 96 -2.41 -16.49 -7.36
N GLU A 97 -1.49 -17.39 -7.73
CA GLU A 97 -1.21 -18.62 -6.98
C GLU A 97 -0.53 -18.37 -5.62
N SER A 98 0.05 -17.19 -5.45
CA SER A 98 0.78 -16.82 -4.23
C SER A 98 -0.08 -16.09 -3.21
N VAL A 99 -1.33 -15.74 -3.55
CA VAL A 99 -2.28 -15.15 -2.62
C VAL A 99 -2.84 -16.23 -1.70
N GLN A 100 -2.36 -16.24 -0.46
CA GLN A 100 -2.72 -17.26 0.53
C GLN A 100 -4.05 -16.96 1.22
N LYS A 101 -4.35 -15.67 1.38
CA LYS A 101 -5.59 -15.22 2.00
C LYS A 101 -6.01 -13.87 1.45
N ILE A 102 -7.31 -13.74 1.22
CA ILE A 102 -8.00 -12.46 1.03
C ILE A 102 -8.85 -12.24 2.29
N GLY A 103 -8.65 -11.11 2.95
CA GLY A 103 -9.28 -10.79 4.22
C GLY A 103 -9.90 -9.40 4.24
N PRO A 104 -10.70 -9.12 5.29
CA PRO A 104 -11.29 -7.81 5.49
C PRO A 104 -10.23 -6.76 5.82
N GLU A 105 -10.60 -5.51 5.62
CA GLU A 105 -9.91 -4.37 6.21
C GLU A 105 -9.87 -4.47 7.74
N THR A 106 -8.82 -3.92 8.32
CA THR A 106 -8.54 -4.04 9.76
C THR A 106 -8.39 -2.68 10.45
N LEU A 107 -8.68 -1.59 9.74
CA LEU A 107 -8.41 -0.24 10.20
C LEU A 107 -9.65 0.46 10.73
N ILE A 108 -10.85 0.23 10.20
CA ILE A 108 -12.06 0.90 10.66
C ILE A 108 -12.41 0.42 12.08
N LYS A 109 -12.72 1.35 12.98
CA LYS A 109 -13.20 1.02 14.32
C LYS A 109 -14.53 0.27 14.24
N ASN A 110 -14.72 -0.72 15.10
CA ASN A 110 -15.85 -1.64 15.03
C ASN A 110 -17.21 -0.92 14.97
N GLU A 111 -17.40 0.17 15.70
CA GLU A 111 -18.63 0.98 15.70
C GLU A 111 -18.97 1.63 14.36
N TYR A 112 -17.98 1.79 13.46
CA TYR A 112 -18.16 2.42 12.14
C TYR A 112 -18.16 1.43 10.97
N LYS A 113 -17.84 0.14 11.20
CA LYS A 113 -17.70 -0.87 10.14
C LYS A 113 -18.94 -1.04 9.26
N ALA A 114 -20.13 -0.87 9.84
CA ALA A 114 -21.39 -0.99 9.09
C ALA A 114 -21.67 0.20 8.16
N ALA A 115 -21.10 1.37 8.43
CA ALA A 115 -21.45 2.63 7.75
C ALA A 115 -20.33 3.15 6.82
N VAL A 116 -19.08 2.77 7.07
CA VAL A 116 -17.92 3.33 6.38
C VAL A 116 -17.44 2.40 5.27
N LYS A 117 -17.33 2.96 4.06
CA LYS A 117 -16.71 2.31 2.89
C LYS A 117 -15.31 2.88 2.68
N VAL A 118 -14.30 2.02 2.59
CA VAL A 118 -12.92 2.45 2.32
C VAL A 118 -12.76 2.91 0.87
N ASP A 119 -13.24 2.09 -0.06
CA ASP A 119 -13.11 2.30 -1.50
C ASP A 119 -14.42 1.89 -2.17
N PRO A 120 -15.04 2.75 -2.99
CA PRO A 120 -16.32 2.43 -3.63
C PRO A 120 -16.23 1.22 -4.57
N ASN A 121 -15.04 0.85 -5.06
CA ASN A 121 -14.87 -0.21 -6.04
C ASN A 121 -14.70 -1.61 -5.44
N PHE A 122 -14.49 -1.73 -4.13
CA PHE A 122 -14.14 -3.00 -3.48
C PHE A 122 -14.93 -3.23 -2.20
N ASN A 123 -15.29 -4.48 -1.89
CA ASN A 123 -15.87 -4.82 -0.60
C ASN A 123 -14.83 -4.63 0.52
N ASN A 124 -15.24 -4.10 1.69
CA ASN A 124 -14.33 -4.00 2.83
C ASN A 124 -13.86 -5.39 3.29
N ASN A 125 -14.55 -6.47 2.92
CA ASN A 125 -14.20 -7.85 3.27
C ASN A 125 -13.09 -8.48 2.40
N GLU A 126 -12.58 -7.77 1.39
CA GLU A 126 -11.59 -8.31 0.42
C GLU A 126 -10.36 -7.41 0.22
N LEU A 127 -10.08 -6.52 1.17
CA LEU A 127 -9.04 -5.49 1.01
C LEU A 127 -7.63 -5.92 1.43
N GLU A 128 -7.46 -6.95 2.26
CA GLU A 128 -6.13 -7.39 2.69
C GLU A 128 -5.75 -8.70 2.00
N TRP A 129 -4.80 -8.63 1.06
CA TRP A 129 -4.24 -9.80 0.39
C TRP A 129 -2.91 -10.16 1.06
N ILE A 130 -2.81 -11.40 1.53
CA ILE A 130 -1.66 -11.92 2.27
C ILE A 130 -0.85 -12.83 1.36
N ILE A 131 0.41 -12.47 1.17
CA ILE A 131 1.40 -13.29 0.46
C ILE A 131 2.44 -13.71 1.50
N LEU A 132 2.60 -15.02 1.69
CA LEU A 132 3.57 -15.55 2.64
C LEU A 132 4.99 -15.48 2.05
N GLY A 133 5.96 -15.15 2.89
CA GLY A 133 7.36 -15.29 2.57
C GLY A 133 7.77 -16.76 2.55
N LYS A 134 8.67 -17.12 1.65
CA LYS A 134 9.26 -18.47 1.62
C LYS A 134 10.33 -18.60 2.71
N ASN A 135 10.70 -19.83 3.06
CA ASN A 135 11.73 -20.08 4.08
C ASN A 135 13.03 -19.34 3.73
N ASN A 136 13.58 -18.60 4.71
CA ASN A 136 14.77 -17.74 4.59
C ASN A 136 14.65 -16.57 3.59
N GLU A 137 13.45 -16.27 3.08
CA GLU A 137 13.24 -15.12 2.20
C GLU A 137 13.08 -13.85 3.04
N GLY A 138 14.04 -12.93 2.94
CA GLY A 138 13.93 -11.61 3.58
C GLY A 138 13.03 -10.63 2.81
N PHE A 139 12.86 -10.86 1.51
CA PHE A 139 12.13 -9.98 0.60
C PHE A 139 11.46 -10.77 -0.51
N ILE A 140 10.19 -10.48 -0.79
CA ILE A 140 9.46 -11.08 -1.92
C ILE A 140 9.90 -10.44 -3.21
N THR A 141 10.44 -11.26 -4.11
CA THR A 141 10.93 -10.83 -5.43
C THR A 141 10.34 -11.61 -6.60
N LYS A 142 9.75 -12.79 -6.32
CA LYS A 142 9.20 -13.68 -7.34
C LYS A 142 7.69 -13.66 -7.43
N ASP A 143 6.99 -13.41 -6.33
CA ASP A 143 5.52 -13.51 -6.28
C ASP A 143 4.84 -12.14 -6.39
N ILE A 144 5.62 -11.07 -6.28
CA ILE A 144 5.18 -9.68 -6.41
C ILE A 144 6.24 -8.93 -7.20
N VAL A 145 5.81 -8.16 -8.20
CA VAL A 145 6.66 -7.19 -8.91
C VAL A 145 6.12 -5.78 -8.71
N CYS A 146 6.94 -4.92 -8.12
CA CYS A 146 6.66 -3.48 -8.00
C CYS A 146 7.10 -2.78 -9.28
N TYR A 147 6.14 -2.36 -10.11
CA TYR A 147 6.41 -1.80 -11.44
C TYR A 147 6.02 -0.33 -11.58
N GLY A 148 5.40 0.25 -10.55
CA GLY A 148 5.03 1.66 -10.55
C GLY A 148 5.11 2.30 -9.18
N LEU A 149 5.41 3.59 -9.19
CA LEU A 149 5.32 4.50 -8.05
C LEU A 149 4.19 5.49 -8.31
N LEU A 150 3.17 5.43 -7.47
CA LEU A 150 2.05 6.35 -7.47
C LEU A 150 2.27 7.37 -6.36
N MET A 151 2.32 8.64 -6.76
CA MET A 151 2.58 9.75 -5.85
C MET A 151 1.41 10.71 -5.89
N ARG A 152 0.77 10.90 -4.74
CA ARG A 152 -0.20 11.95 -4.50
C ARG A 152 0.58 13.21 -4.11
N ILE A 153 0.34 14.31 -4.81
CA ILE A 153 0.91 15.63 -4.50
C ILE A 153 -0.25 16.58 -4.28
N SER A 154 -0.30 17.24 -3.12
CA SER A 154 -1.42 18.09 -2.73
C SER A 154 -0.94 19.39 -2.07
N ASN A 155 -1.73 20.45 -2.19
CA ASN A 155 -1.51 21.68 -1.43
C ASN A 155 -2.06 21.57 0.00
N SER A 156 -2.94 20.61 0.26
CA SER A 156 -3.56 20.35 1.55
C SER A 156 -3.10 19.00 2.12
N ASP A 157 -3.13 18.87 3.45
CA ASP A 157 -2.86 17.60 4.13
C ASP A 157 -3.77 16.50 3.55
N PRO A 158 -3.25 15.33 3.14
CA PRO A 158 -4.04 14.23 2.64
C PRO A 158 -5.21 13.81 3.53
N VAL A 159 -5.15 14.01 4.85
CA VAL A 159 -6.27 13.71 5.77
C VAL A 159 -7.52 14.56 5.50
N SER A 160 -7.34 15.73 4.89
CA SER A 160 -8.42 16.66 4.56
C SER A 160 -9.10 16.36 3.22
N LEU A 161 -8.53 15.45 2.42
CA LEU A 161 -9.05 15.13 1.10
C LEU A 161 -10.27 14.20 1.19
N THR A 162 -11.21 14.36 0.27
CA THR A 162 -12.45 13.55 0.21
C THR A 162 -12.19 12.04 0.20
N PRO A 163 -11.24 11.47 -0.59
CA PRO A 163 -10.96 10.03 -0.56
C PRO A 163 -10.46 9.53 0.80
N SER A 164 -9.89 10.42 1.61
CA SER A 164 -9.33 10.14 2.93
C SER A 164 -10.33 10.32 4.06
N ALA A 165 -11.59 10.68 3.78
CA ALA A 165 -12.58 11.01 4.80
C ALA A 165 -12.76 9.88 5.84
N TRP A 166 -12.67 8.63 5.41
CA TRP A 166 -12.81 7.44 6.25
C TRP A 166 -11.69 7.28 7.31
N TRP A 167 -10.54 7.96 7.14
CA TRP A 167 -9.41 7.90 8.06
C TRP A 167 -9.76 8.43 9.46
N LYS A 168 -10.81 9.24 9.59
CA LYS A 168 -11.29 9.73 10.90
C LYS A 168 -11.98 8.64 11.71
N GLN A 169 -12.48 7.60 11.05
CA GLN A 169 -13.17 6.46 11.66
C GLN A 169 -12.25 5.25 11.87
N SER A 170 -10.94 5.38 11.63
CA SER A 170 -9.99 4.28 11.78
C SER A 170 -9.29 4.25 13.15
N TYR A 171 -8.88 3.04 13.57
CA TYR A 171 -7.77 2.88 14.49
C TYR A 171 -6.56 3.59 13.91
N HIS A 172 -5.87 4.38 14.73
CA HIS A 172 -4.79 5.28 14.32
C HIS A 172 -5.21 6.61 13.68
N SER A 173 -6.45 7.06 13.89
CA SER A 173 -6.88 8.44 13.59
C SER A 173 -6.05 9.53 14.27
N ASP A 174 -5.24 9.18 15.28
CA ASP A 174 -4.34 10.10 16.00
C ASP A 174 -2.93 10.17 15.42
N ILE A 175 -2.59 9.36 14.41
CA ILE A 175 -1.27 9.41 13.74
C ILE A 175 -0.96 10.80 13.15
N TYR A 176 -1.98 11.64 12.96
CA TYR A 176 -1.83 13.03 12.51
C TYR A 176 -1.56 14.04 13.63
N LYS A 177 -1.75 13.66 14.90
CA LYS A 177 -1.66 14.60 16.04
C LYS A 177 -0.22 14.85 16.52
N SER A 178 0.77 14.11 16.02
CA SER A 178 2.16 14.20 16.46
C SER A 178 3.08 14.98 15.51
N SER A 179 2.52 15.87 14.68
CA SER A 179 3.30 16.70 13.75
C SER A 179 2.89 18.18 13.80
N THR A 180 2.58 18.68 14.99
CA THR A 180 2.56 20.12 15.32
C THR A 180 3.88 20.51 15.96
#